data_AF-A0A229H4Z1-F1
#
_entry.id   AF-A0A229H4Z1-F1
#
_cell.length_a   1.000
_cell.length_b   1.000
_cell.length_c   1.000
_cell.angle_alpha   90.00
_cell.angle_beta   90.00
_cell.angle_gamma   90.00
#
_symmetry.space_group_name_H-M   'P 1'
#
loop_
_entity.id
_entity.type
_entity.pdbx_description
1 polymer ?
#
loop_
_entity_poly.entity_id
_entity_poly.type
_entity_poly.pdbx_seq_one_letter_code
_entity_poly.pdbx_strand_id
1 'polypeptide(L)' 'MPFRPEDEIRCDLMCGVDADGRRRGWIQVHVRADALRRLGLHPGQPTAAVEGPSPPGWWHAAAERHARRSVP' A
#
# COMPACT_ATOMS: atom_id res chain seq x y z
N MET A 1 7.97 -5.22 16.58
CA MET A 1 7.70 -5.32 15.13
C MET A 1 6.52 -6.29 14.99
N PRO A 2 5.35 -5.86 14.47
CA PRO A 2 4.10 -6.63 14.60
C PRO A 2 3.96 -7.76 13.58
N PHE A 3 4.90 -7.91 12.64
CA PHE A 3 4.92 -8.91 11.59
C PHE A 3 6.12 -9.85 11.77
N ARG A 4 6.02 -11.04 11.19
CA ARG A 4 7.16 -11.94 10.96
C ARG A 4 7.70 -11.68 9.56
N PRO A 5 8.88 -11.04 9.41
CA PRO A 5 9.36 -10.58 8.12
C PRO A 5 9.54 -11.68 7.09
N GLU A 6 9.85 -12.91 7.52
CA GLU A 6 10.24 -14.01 6.65
C GLU A 6 9.05 -14.59 5.86
N ASP A 7 7.86 -14.60 6.45
CA ASP A 7 6.68 -15.25 5.91
C ASP A 7 5.49 -14.32 5.71
N GLU A 8 5.45 -13.15 6.36
CA GLU A 8 4.28 -12.27 6.37
C GLU A 8 4.45 -10.99 5.56
N ILE A 9 5.69 -10.57 5.29
CA ILE A 9 6.01 -9.39 4.48
C ILE A 9 6.88 -9.81 3.30
N ARG A 10 6.50 -9.38 2.10
CA ARG A 10 7.34 -9.52 0.90
C ARG A 10 7.51 -8.15 0.26
N CYS A 11 8.76 -7.73 0.10
CA CYS A 11 9.11 -6.49 -0.57
C CYS A 11 9.63 -6.79 -1.97
N ASP A 12 8.90 -6.35 -2.99
CA ASP A 12 9.38 -6.39 -4.37
C ASP A 12 10.05 -5.07 -4.70
N LEU A 13 11.32 -5.13 -5.09
CA LEU A 13 12.05 -3.99 -5.61
C LEU A 13 11.70 -3.82 -7.08
N MET A 14 11.30 -2.62 -7.45
CA MET A 14 11.01 -2.33 -8.83
C MET A 14 11.58 -0.94 -9.13
N CYS A 15 12.68 -0.95 -9.87
CA CYS A 15 13.38 0.25 -10.31
C CYS A 15 13.04 0.46 -11.78
N GLY A 16 12.72 1.70 -12.16
CA GLY A 16 12.46 1.99 -13.56
C GLY A 16 12.57 3.48 -13.88
N VAL A 17 12.32 3.79 -15.13
CA VAL A 17 12.35 5.16 -15.64
C VAL A 17 10.93 5.68 -15.63
N ASP A 18 10.72 6.85 -15.04
CA ASP A 18 9.40 7.50 -15.03
C ASP A 18 9.04 8.09 -16.41
N ALA A 19 7.82 8.59 -16.54
CA ALA A 19 7.35 9.28 -17.74
C ALA A 19 8.18 10.52 -18.13
N ASP A 20 8.98 11.04 -17.20
CA ASP A 20 9.84 12.22 -17.38
C ASP A 20 11.30 11.82 -17.72
N GLY A 21 11.57 10.52 -17.95
CA GLY A 21 12.91 10.00 -18.28
C GLY A 21 13.85 9.86 -17.09
N ARG A 22 13.36 10.06 -15.85
CA ARG A 22 14.17 10.01 -14.63
C ARG A 22 14.14 8.60 -14.03
N ARG A 23 15.31 8.10 -13.62
CA ARG A 23 15.37 6.90 -12.78
C ARG A 23 14.63 7.14 -11.47
N ARG A 24 13.64 6.31 -11.16
CA ARG A 24 13.00 6.22 -9.85
C ARG A 24 13.09 4.80 -9.32
N GLY A 25 13.17 4.69 -8.01
CA GLY A 25 12.99 3.43 -7.30
C GLY A 25 11.62 3.41 -6.65
N TRP A 26 10.94 2.28 -6.74
CA TRP A 26 9.76 1.99 -5.94
C TRP A 26 9.91 0.62 -5.26
N ILE A 27 9.24 0.47 -4.13
CA ILE A 27 9.19 -0.78 -3.37
C ILE A 27 7.72 -1.13 -3.20
N GLN A 28 7.32 -2.29 -3.68
CA GLN A 28 5.98 -2.81 -3.46
C GLN A 28 6.01 -3.72 -2.24
N VAL A 29 5.25 -3.36 -1.21
CA VAL A 29 5.17 -4.12 0.04
C VAL A 29 3.89 -4.94 0.04
N HIS A 30 4.04 -6.26 0.06
CA HIS A 30 2.95 -7.20 0.24
C HIS A 30 2.91 -7.67 1.68
N VAL A 31 1.72 -7.70 2.26
CA VAL A 31 1.48 -8.23 3.61
C VAL A 31 0.42 -9.33 3.51
N ARG A 32 0.66 -10.48 4.16
CA ARG A 32 -0.37 -11.53 4.24
C ARG A 32 -1.59 -11.00 4.98
N ALA A 33 -2.77 -11.21 4.40
CA ALA A 33 -4.02 -10.70 4.98
C ALA A 33 -4.18 -11.12 6.44
N ASP A 34 -3.94 -12.40 6.78
CA ASP A 34 -4.06 -12.91 8.15
C ASP A 34 -3.17 -12.17 9.16
N ALA A 35 -1.98 -11.70 8.74
CA ALA A 35 -1.07 -10.96 9.61
C ALA A 35 -1.65 -9.59 10.02
N LEU A 36 -2.53 -9.00 9.20
CA LEU A 36 -3.23 -7.76 9.51
C LEU A 36 -4.18 -7.89 10.69
N ARG A 37 -4.56 -9.12 11.08
CA ARG A 37 -5.46 -9.34 12.22
C ARG A 37 -4.92 -8.79 13.53
N ARG A 38 -3.60 -8.85 13.72
CA ARG A 38 -2.90 -8.31 14.91
C ARG A 38 -3.01 -6.80 15.03
N LEU A 39 -3.24 -6.12 13.91
CA LEU A 39 -3.40 -4.67 13.86
C LEU A 39 -4.87 -4.24 13.81
N GLY A 40 -5.81 -5.19 13.80
CA GLY A 40 -7.22 -4.88 13.58
C GLY A 40 -7.53 -4.45 12.14
N LEU A 41 -6.62 -4.67 11.19
CA LEU A 41 -6.71 -4.18 9.79
C LEU A 41 -7.17 -5.28 8.81
N HIS A 42 -7.54 -6.45 9.31
CA HIS A 42 -8.01 -7.54 8.45
C HIS A 42 -9.43 -7.23 7.93
N PRO A 43 -9.76 -7.45 6.64
CA PRO A 43 -11.07 -7.11 6.07
C PRO A 43 -12.29 -7.72 6.79
N GLY A 44 -12.11 -8.88 7.41
CA GLY A 44 -13.12 -9.54 8.25
C GLY A 44 -13.19 -9.07 9.72
N GLN A 45 -12.44 -8.04 10.13
CA GLN A 45 -12.53 -7.47 11.48
C GLN A 45 -13.31 -6.15 11.45
N PRO A 46 -14.20 -5.90 12.42
CA PRO A 46 -14.96 -4.65 12.50
C PRO A 46 -14.06 -3.41 12.57
N THR A 47 -12.92 -3.52 13.26
CA THR A 47 -11.95 -2.42 13.42
C THR A 47 -11.29 -1.98 12.11
N ALA A 48 -11.38 -2.77 11.06
CA ALA A 48 -10.85 -2.42 9.74
C ALA A 48 -11.84 -1.56 8.94
N ALA A 49 -13.10 -1.42 9.40
CA ALA A 49 -14.10 -0.59 8.75
C ALA A 49 -13.71 0.89 8.86
N VAL A 50 -13.77 1.59 7.72
CA VAL A 50 -13.63 3.05 7.69
C VAL A 50 -15.00 3.64 8.04
N GLU A 51 -15.20 3.94 9.32
CA GLU A 51 -16.48 4.48 9.83
C GLU A 51 -16.55 6.02 9.77
N GLY A 52 -15.42 6.68 9.48
CA GLY A 52 -15.33 8.14 9.35
C GLY A 52 -15.64 8.64 7.94
N PRO A 53 -15.91 9.96 7.79
CA PRO A 53 -15.99 10.56 6.46
C PRO A 53 -14.70 10.27 5.70
N SER A 54 -14.82 9.95 4.42
CA SER A 54 -13.64 9.82 3.57
C SER A 54 -12.80 11.10 3.69
N PRO A 55 -11.47 10.99 3.83
CA PRO A 55 -10.63 12.17 3.90
C PRO A 55 -10.85 13.05 2.66
N PRO A 56 -10.54 14.36 2.74
CA PRO A 56 -10.78 15.30 1.66
C PRO A 56 -10.29 14.77 0.32
N GLY A 57 -11.04 14.98 -0.76
CA GLY A 57 -10.74 14.37 -2.07
C GLY A 57 -9.34 14.64 -2.60
N TRP A 58 -8.69 15.74 -2.20
CA TRP A 58 -7.30 16.02 -2.55
C TRP A 58 -6.29 15.01 -1.96
N TRP A 59 -6.64 14.40 -0.82
CA TRP A 59 -5.86 13.36 -0.15
C TRP A 59 -5.79 12.09 -1.00
N HIS A 60 -6.93 11.64 -1.53
CA HIS A 60 -7.00 10.50 -2.43
C HIS A 60 -6.44 10.81 -3.82
N ALA A 61 -6.66 12.03 -4.32
CA ALA A 61 -6.26 12.41 -5.67
C ALA A 61 -4.74 12.30 -5.89
N ALA A 62 -3.91 12.55 -4.88
CA ALA A 62 -2.46 12.36 -5.00
C ALA A 62 -2.08 10.88 -5.13
N ALA A 63 -2.68 10.02 -4.30
CA ALA A 63 -2.47 8.57 -4.33
C ALA A 63 -2.99 7.95 -5.64
N GLU A 64 -4.18 8.34 -6.08
CA GLU A 64 -4.78 7.88 -7.34
C GLU A 64 -3.97 8.32 -8.57
N ARG A 65 -3.48 9.57 -8.60
CA ARG A 65 -2.58 10.03 -9.67
C ARG A 65 -1.28 9.23 -9.70
N HIS A 66 -0.73 8.87 -8.54
CA HIS A 66 0.46 8.06 -8.47
C HIS A 66 0.19 6.64 -8.99
N ALA A 67 -0.88 5.99 -8.51
CA ALA A 67 -1.27 4.66 -8.96
C ALA A 67 -1.49 4.60 -10.48
N ARG A 68 -2.15 5.60 -11.07
CA ARG A 68 -2.36 5.70 -12.53
C ARG A 68 -1.06 5.89 -13.34
N ARG A 69 0.00 6.44 -12.74
CA ARG A 69 1.33 6.59 -13.37
C ARG A 69 2.20 5.34 -13.22
N SER A 70 1.87 4.45 -12.30
CA SER A 70 2.67 3.27 -11.95
C SER A 70 2.18 1.98 -12.63
N VAL A 71 1.00 1.99 -13.24
CA VAL A 71 0.53 0.89 -14.10
C VAL A 71 1.19 1.05 -15.48
N PRO A 72 1.91 0.02 -15.98
CA PRO A 72 2.51 0.05 -17.32
C PRO A 72 1.48 0.14 -18.45
#